data_AF-A0A9P8MTI2-F1
#
_entry.id   AF-A0A9P8MTI2-F1
#
_cell.length_a   1.000
_cell.length_b   1.000
_cell.length_c   1.000
_cell.angle_alpha   90.00
_cell.angle_beta   90.00
_cell.angle_gamma   90.00
#
_symmetry.space_group_name_H-M   'P 1'
#
loop_
_entity.id
_entity.type
_entity.pdbx_description
1 polymer ?
#
loop_
_entity_poly.entity_id
_entity_poly.type
_entity_poly.pdbx_seq_one_letter_code
_entity_poly.pdbx_strand_id
1 'polypeptide(L)'
;MRLTDSIYSVVHNRYIQELAFYGTLYAVVLGTYSRLSAPVYNQKFKKTSSYHLPLHIVTGLTEITRYQIRAAKHDGHVLPNAFDVCLTLVWAWFGLLLTRSLRRGDPSTTRPTYQAAAIYRPVATVLAYVLQDVAIYRAGAKLVNSFIYARVGVFIVHQSGIMRKHSYASVYALCIPISAVVAIHEAGVTGAVGIYVALILGVAALNHYVSQRLKGSLSRPNDMITSCSVSDLSLLMMLVLGFADLDVMKDFQRRTSLIADISDDYVSNSQPPSISSNNSSFPGKAQVQWGEQAQSSPAPKAPQAQVQAVQG
;
A
#
# COMPACT_ATOMS: atom_id res chain seq x y z
N MET A 1 -24.31 -39.27 -18.46
CA MET A 1 -23.06 -38.51 -18.32
C MET A 1 -22.32 -39.06 -17.11
N ARG A 2 -21.13 -39.64 -17.27
CA ARG A 2 -20.47 -40.39 -16.19
C ARG A 2 -19.88 -39.41 -15.17
N LEU A 3 -19.93 -39.77 -13.88
CA LEU A 3 -19.44 -38.95 -12.78
C LEU A 3 -17.97 -38.52 -12.97
N THR A 4 -17.19 -39.37 -13.63
CA THR A 4 -15.79 -39.16 -14.01
C THR A 4 -15.62 -38.02 -15.01
N ASP A 5 -16.52 -37.87 -15.98
CA ASP A 5 -16.44 -36.82 -17.01
C ASP A 5 -16.77 -35.45 -16.39
N SER A 6 -17.69 -35.44 -15.41
CA SER A 6 -18.03 -34.25 -14.64
C SER A 6 -16.86 -33.80 -13.76
N ILE A 7 -16.22 -34.71 -13.02
CA ILE A 7 -15.03 -34.40 -12.21
C ILE A 7 -13.87 -33.92 -13.09
N TYR A 8 -13.63 -34.56 -14.24
CA TYR A 8 -12.58 -34.17 -15.16
C TYR A 8 -12.82 -32.76 -15.74
N SER A 9 -14.06 -32.44 -16.10
CA SER A 9 -14.43 -31.10 -16.59
C SER A 9 -14.27 -30.00 -15.53
N VAL A 10 -14.54 -30.32 -14.26
CA VAL A 10 -14.37 -29.40 -13.13
C VAL A 10 -12.89 -29.18 -12.82
N VAL A 11 -12.09 -30.25 -12.80
CA VAL A 11 -10.65 -30.18 -12.54
C VAL A 11 -9.92 -29.43 -13.65
N HIS A 12 -10.38 -29.50 -14.91
CA HIS A 12 -9.75 -28.81 -16.03
C HIS A 12 -10.28 -27.39 -16.28
N ASN A 13 -11.28 -26.93 -15.53
CA ASN A 13 -11.78 -25.57 -15.64
C ASN A 13 -10.79 -24.60 -14.97
N ARG A 14 -10.08 -23.84 -15.80
CA ARG A 14 -9.09 -22.83 -15.37
C ARG A 14 -9.64 -21.87 -14.31
N TYR A 15 -10.89 -21.44 -14.40
CA TYR A 15 -11.47 -20.48 -13.46
C TYR A 15 -11.77 -21.10 -12.10
N ILE A 16 -12.07 -22.40 -12.05
CA ILE A 16 -12.22 -23.15 -10.79
C ILE A 16 -10.85 -23.31 -10.12
N GLN A 17 -9.81 -23.60 -10.91
CA GLN A 17 -8.43 -23.65 -10.40
C GLN A 17 -7.97 -22.28 -9.87
N GLU A 18 -8.24 -21.20 -10.61
CA GLU A 18 -7.95 -19.82 -10.18
C GLU A 18 -8.71 -19.50 -8.88
N LEU A 19 -9.99 -19.83 -8.78
CA LEU A 19 -10.79 -19.61 -7.58
C LEU A 19 -10.23 -20.37 -6.37
N ALA A 20 -9.87 -21.64 -6.53
CA ALA A 20 -9.28 -22.44 -5.46
C ALA A 20 -7.93 -21.88 -5.02
N PHE A 21 -7.05 -21.56 -5.99
CA PHE A 21 -5.73 -20.99 -5.74
C PHE A 21 -5.80 -19.65 -4.99
N TYR A 22 -6.61 -18.71 -5.48
CA TYR A 22 -6.79 -17.42 -4.80
C TYR A 22 -7.48 -17.58 -3.46
N GLY A 23 -8.49 -18.44 -3.36
CA GLY A 23 -9.16 -18.73 -2.09
C GLY A 23 -8.18 -19.19 -1.02
N THR A 24 -7.29 -20.13 -1.36
CA THR A 24 -6.24 -20.60 -0.45
C THR A 24 -5.24 -19.49 -0.12
N LEU A 25 -4.75 -18.73 -1.12
CA LEU A 25 -3.79 -17.65 -0.87
C LEU A 25 -4.38 -16.54 0.02
N TYR A 26 -5.62 -16.11 -0.24
CA TYR A 26 -6.31 -15.14 0.60
C TYR A 26 -6.48 -15.66 2.02
N ALA A 27 -6.86 -16.93 2.19
CA ALA A 27 -6.99 -17.53 3.51
C ALA A 27 -5.66 -17.57 4.28
N VAL A 28 -4.56 -17.97 3.63
CA VAL A 28 -3.23 -18.03 4.24
C VAL A 28 -2.72 -16.63 4.58
N VAL A 29 -2.78 -15.69 3.62
CA VAL A 29 -2.28 -14.32 3.82
C VAL A 29 -3.10 -13.59 4.88
N LEU A 30 -4.43 -13.60 4.77
CA LEU A 30 -5.28 -12.93 5.76
C LEU A 30 -5.21 -13.62 7.12
N GLY A 31 -5.14 -14.95 7.18
CA GLY A 31 -5.01 -15.70 8.42
C GLY A 31 -3.70 -15.41 9.16
N THR A 32 -2.57 -15.43 8.45
CA THR A 32 -1.25 -15.09 9.01
C THR A 32 -1.19 -13.63 9.46
N TYR A 33 -1.63 -12.69 8.62
CA TYR A 33 -1.64 -11.27 8.98
C TYR A 33 -2.61 -10.95 10.12
N SER A 34 -3.79 -11.56 10.15
CA SER A 34 -4.76 -11.33 11.23
C SER A 34 -4.22 -11.86 12.56
N ARG A 35 -3.55 -13.02 12.57
CA ARG A 35 -2.97 -13.58 13.80
C ARG A 35 -1.78 -12.76 14.32
N LEU A 36 -0.89 -12.32 13.42
CA LEU A 36 0.37 -11.67 13.81
C LEU A 36 0.25 -10.15 13.94
N SER A 37 -0.59 -9.50 13.12
CA SER A 37 -0.63 -8.05 12.99
C SER A 37 -1.89 -7.41 13.60
N ALA A 38 -3.02 -8.11 13.69
CA ALA A 38 -4.27 -7.52 14.23
C ALA A 38 -4.18 -7.08 15.71
N PRO A 39 -3.55 -7.82 16.65
CA PRO A 39 -3.46 -7.35 18.03
C PRO A 39 -2.63 -6.06 18.16
N VAL A 40 -1.57 -5.92 17.35
CA VAL A 40 -0.74 -4.71 17.28
C VAL A 40 -1.50 -3.55 16.61
N TYR A 41 -2.29 -3.84 15.57
CA TYR A 41 -3.11 -2.85 14.87
C TYR A 41 -4.27 -2.31 15.73
N ASN A 42 -4.98 -3.19 16.43
CA ASN A 42 -6.12 -2.82 17.28
C ASN A 42 -5.71 -2.00 18.51
N GLN A 43 -4.47 -2.09 18.95
CA GLN A 43 -3.96 -1.21 20.02
C GLN A 43 -3.60 0.19 19.47
N LYS A 44 -3.10 0.28 18.23
CA LYS A 44 -2.56 1.53 17.64
C LYS A 44 -3.58 2.39 16.86
N PHE A 45 -4.67 1.83 16.33
CA PHE A 45 -5.61 2.55 15.43
C PHE A 45 -6.97 2.93 16.05
N LYS A 46 -7.10 2.88 17.39
CA LYS A 46 -8.39 2.97 18.10
C LYS A 46 -9.24 4.23 17.89
N LYS A 47 -8.73 5.35 17.34
CA LYS A 47 -9.43 6.63 17.49
C LYS A 47 -10.22 7.21 16.30
N THR A 48 -9.94 6.94 15.02
CA THR A 48 -10.75 7.57 13.94
C THR A 48 -10.76 6.88 12.56
N SER A 49 -9.74 6.08 12.20
CA SER A 49 -9.64 5.46 10.86
C SER A 49 -9.98 3.95 10.82
N SER A 50 -10.57 3.42 11.89
CA SER A 50 -10.72 1.97 12.08
C SER A 50 -11.58 1.28 11.01
N TYR A 51 -12.54 1.99 10.40
CA TYR A 51 -13.50 1.39 9.46
C TYR A 51 -13.07 1.42 7.99
N HIS A 52 -12.18 2.32 7.58
CA HIS A 52 -11.79 2.44 6.17
C HIS A 52 -11.12 1.17 5.63
N LEU A 53 -10.18 0.61 6.40
CA LEU A 53 -9.43 -0.57 5.99
C LEU A 53 -10.33 -1.83 5.92
N PRO A 54 -11.16 -2.16 6.93
CA PRO A 54 -12.13 -3.24 6.83
C PRO A 54 -13.08 -3.08 5.65
N LEU A 55 -13.63 -1.88 5.41
CA LEU A 55 -14.54 -1.66 4.29
C LEU A 55 -13.85 -1.84 2.94
N HIS A 56 -12.62 -1.33 2.77
CA HIS A 56 -11.81 -1.56 1.58
C HIS A 56 -11.51 -3.04 1.35
N ILE A 57 -11.19 -3.80 2.40
CA ILE A 57 -10.93 -5.24 2.29
C ILE A 57 -12.21 -5.99 1.93
N VAL A 58 -13.30 -5.77 2.66
CA VAL A 58 -14.58 -6.50 2.47
C VAL A 58 -15.15 -6.24 1.08
N THR A 59 -15.16 -4.99 0.62
CA THR A 59 -15.66 -4.65 -0.72
C THR A 59 -14.81 -5.28 -1.81
N GLY A 60 -13.47 -5.24 -1.67
CA GLY A 60 -12.54 -5.85 -2.63
C GLY A 60 -12.68 -7.37 -2.68
N LEU A 61 -12.78 -8.03 -1.52
CA LEU A 61 -12.99 -9.48 -1.42
C LEU A 61 -14.34 -9.89 -2.02
N THR A 62 -15.40 -9.12 -1.74
CA THR A 62 -16.73 -9.38 -2.28
C THR A 62 -16.72 -9.28 -3.80
N GLU A 63 -16.05 -8.26 -4.34
CA GLU A 63 -15.95 -8.03 -5.78
C GLU A 63 -15.21 -9.17 -6.49
N ILE A 64 -14.00 -9.50 -6.02
CA ILE A 64 -13.20 -10.56 -6.66
C ILE A 64 -13.85 -11.93 -6.50
N THR A 65 -14.45 -12.23 -5.35
CA THR A 65 -15.14 -13.52 -5.13
C THR A 65 -16.33 -13.65 -6.06
N ARG A 66 -17.15 -12.60 -6.19
CA ARG A 66 -18.28 -12.58 -7.13
C ARG A 66 -17.81 -12.73 -8.57
N TYR A 67 -16.76 -11.99 -8.96
CA TYR A 67 -16.16 -12.10 -10.28
C TYR A 67 -15.72 -13.54 -10.56
N GLN A 68 -14.94 -14.16 -9.67
CA GLN A 68 -14.39 -15.51 -9.87
C GLN A 68 -15.48 -16.58 -9.91
N ILE A 69 -16.50 -16.50 -9.05
CA ILE A 69 -17.64 -17.43 -9.10
C ILE A 69 -18.39 -17.31 -10.43
N ARG A 70 -18.63 -16.08 -10.90
CA ARG A 70 -19.30 -15.84 -12.18
C ARG A 70 -18.43 -16.27 -13.36
N ALA A 71 -17.12 -16.06 -13.29
CA ALA A 71 -16.19 -16.49 -14.31
C ALA A 71 -16.15 -18.02 -14.40
N ALA A 72 -16.16 -18.72 -13.26
CA ALA A 72 -16.26 -20.17 -13.22
C ALA A 72 -17.59 -20.70 -13.81
N LYS A 73 -18.70 -19.99 -13.57
CA LYS A 73 -20.03 -20.38 -14.08
C LYS A 73 -20.23 -20.06 -15.56
N HIS A 74 -19.63 -18.98 -16.06
CA HIS A 74 -19.87 -18.44 -17.40
C HIS A 74 -18.63 -18.51 -18.30
N ASP A 75 -17.68 -19.40 -17.98
CA ASP A 75 -16.44 -19.62 -18.74
C ASP A 75 -15.65 -18.33 -19.03
N GLY A 76 -15.60 -17.44 -18.05
CA GLY A 76 -14.91 -16.15 -18.14
C GLY A 76 -15.66 -15.03 -18.88
N HIS A 77 -16.81 -15.31 -19.49
CA HIS A 77 -17.67 -14.30 -20.10
C HIS A 77 -18.52 -13.59 -19.02
N VAL A 78 -17.88 -12.70 -18.27
CA VAL A 78 -18.52 -11.94 -17.19
C VAL A 78 -18.55 -10.46 -17.54
N LEU A 79 -19.74 -9.86 -17.45
CA LEU A 79 -19.94 -8.42 -17.55
C LEU A 79 -20.27 -7.82 -16.18
N PRO A 80 -19.84 -6.58 -15.89
CA PRO A 80 -20.22 -5.92 -14.65
C PRO A 80 -21.73 -5.60 -14.68
N ASN A 81 -22.34 -5.56 -13.51
CA ASN A 81 -23.68 -4.97 -13.32
C ASN A 81 -23.58 -3.73 -12.42
N ALA A 82 -24.70 -3.05 -12.20
CA ALA A 82 -24.75 -1.85 -11.36
C ALA A 82 -24.23 -2.09 -9.94
N PHE A 83 -24.45 -3.27 -9.37
CA PHE A 83 -23.92 -3.62 -8.05
C PHE A 83 -22.38 -3.70 -8.06
N ASP A 84 -21.80 -4.30 -9.10
CA ASP A 84 -20.34 -4.39 -9.24
C ASP A 84 -19.73 -2.99 -9.40
N VAL A 85 -20.37 -2.09 -10.17
CA VAL A 85 -19.96 -0.67 -10.30
C VAL A 85 -19.98 0.03 -8.94
N CYS A 86 -21.07 -0.07 -8.18
CA CYS A 86 -21.16 0.52 -6.84
C CYS A 86 -20.09 -0.03 -5.91
N LEU A 87 -19.84 -1.34 -5.95
CA LEU A 87 -18.85 -1.99 -5.09
C LEU A 87 -17.43 -1.49 -5.40
N THR A 88 -17.08 -1.38 -6.69
CA THR A 88 -15.77 -0.84 -7.12
C THR A 88 -15.62 0.64 -6.73
N LEU A 89 -16.68 1.45 -6.84
CA LEU A 89 -16.66 2.87 -6.43
C LEU A 89 -16.44 3.02 -4.92
N VAL A 90 -17.15 2.25 -4.11
CA VAL A 90 -16.97 2.23 -2.64
C VAL A 90 -15.56 1.77 -2.28
N TRP A 91 -15.06 0.72 -2.94
CA TRP A 91 -13.70 0.24 -2.75
C TRP A 91 -12.65 1.32 -3.07
N ALA A 92 -12.83 2.02 -4.20
CA ALA A 92 -11.94 3.08 -4.66
C ALA A 92 -11.96 4.27 -3.70
N TRP A 93 -13.14 4.68 -3.23
CA TRP A 93 -13.30 5.76 -2.25
C TRP A 93 -12.53 5.48 -0.96
N PHE A 94 -12.74 4.32 -0.34
CA PHE A 94 -11.99 3.94 0.86
C PHE A 94 -10.50 3.73 0.57
N GLY A 95 -10.16 3.27 -0.64
CA GLY A 95 -8.78 3.21 -1.12
C GLY A 95 -8.11 4.58 -1.09
N LEU A 96 -8.74 5.60 -1.66
CA LEU A 96 -8.23 6.98 -1.67
C LEU A 96 -8.09 7.54 -0.25
N LEU A 97 -9.10 7.35 0.61
CA LEU A 97 -9.04 7.76 2.02
C LEU A 97 -7.89 7.10 2.78
N LEU A 98 -7.57 5.84 2.48
CA LEU A 98 -6.41 5.13 3.05
C LEU A 98 -5.09 5.67 2.47
N THR A 99 -5.03 5.98 1.17
CA THR A 99 -3.81 6.54 0.56
C THR A 99 -3.46 7.92 1.09
N ARG A 100 -4.45 8.70 1.51
CA ARG A 100 -4.25 10.02 2.14
C ARG A 100 -3.40 9.94 3.42
N SER A 101 -3.58 8.90 4.22
CA SER A 101 -2.83 8.68 5.46
C SER A 101 -1.71 7.65 5.33
N LEU A 102 -1.44 7.17 4.11
CA LEU A 102 -0.51 6.08 3.89
C LEU A 102 0.93 6.55 4.09
N ARG A 103 1.53 6.06 5.19
CA ARG A 103 2.93 6.30 5.57
C ARG A 103 3.86 5.10 5.27
N ARG A 104 3.32 4.02 4.69
CA ARG A 104 4.08 2.78 4.41
C ARG A 104 4.65 2.75 3.00
N GLY A 105 5.87 2.24 2.88
CA GLY A 105 6.63 2.26 1.64
C GLY A 105 7.30 3.61 1.42
N ASP A 106 7.94 3.77 0.28
CA ASP A 106 8.34 5.10 -0.20
C ASP A 106 7.09 5.84 -0.72
N PRO A 107 6.69 6.97 -0.10
CA PRO A 107 5.50 7.71 -0.50
C PRO A 107 5.51 8.18 -1.95
N SER A 108 6.69 8.38 -2.54
CA SER A 108 6.83 8.88 -3.91
C SER A 108 6.46 7.85 -4.99
N THR A 109 6.54 6.56 -4.66
CA THR A 109 6.31 5.45 -5.60
C THR A 109 5.09 4.61 -5.22
N THR A 110 4.94 4.34 -3.93
CA THR A 110 3.91 3.46 -3.40
C THR A 110 2.53 4.11 -3.47
N ARG A 111 2.44 5.39 -3.10
CA ARG A 111 1.16 6.11 -3.02
C ARG A 111 0.52 6.35 -4.39
N PRO A 112 1.27 6.83 -5.41
CA PRO A 112 0.73 6.93 -6.77
C PRO A 112 0.23 5.61 -7.31
N THR A 113 0.88 4.49 -6.97
CA THR A 113 0.43 3.17 -7.40
C THR A 113 -0.94 2.81 -6.82
N TYR A 114 -1.17 3.03 -5.53
CA TYR A 114 -2.48 2.78 -4.93
C TYR A 114 -3.56 3.72 -5.46
N GLN A 115 -3.24 5.00 -5.66
CA GLN A 115 -4.16 5.98 -6.24
C GLN A 115 -4.50 5.63 -7.69
N ALA A 116 -3.52 5.20 -8.49
CA ALA A 116 -3.74 4.71 -9.84
C ALA A 116 -4.68 3.49 -9.85
N ALA A 117 -4.53 2.54 -8.92
CA ALA A 117 -5.48 1.43 -8.78
C ALA A 117 -6.90 1.93 -8.42
N ALA A 118 -7.00 2.90 -7.51
CA ALA A 118 -8.27 3.49 -7.12
C ALA A 118 -8.96 4.28 -8.25
N ILE A 119 -8.22 4.76 -9.25
CA ILE A 119 -8.78 5.39 -10.46
C ILE A 119 -9.08 4.33 -11.53
N TYR A 120 -8.10 3.48 -11.85
CA TYR A 120 -8.16 2.52 -12.94
C TYR A 120 -9.36 1.60 -12.82
N ARG A 121 -9.59 1.06 -11.62
CA ARG A 121 -10.65 0.06 -11.40
C ARG A 121 -12.05 0.59 -11.64
N PRO A 122 -12.51 1.69 -10.99
CA PRO A 122 -13.85 2.20 -11.25
C PRO A 122 -14.00 2.68 -12.70
N VAL A 123 -12.97 3.30 -13.30
CA VAL A 123 -13.02 3.68 -14.72
C VAL A 123 -13.19 2.46 -15.61
N ALA A 124 -12.39 1.41 -15.41
CA ALA A 124 -12.50 0.16 -16.17
C ALA A 124 -13.86 -0.51 -15.96
N THR A 125 -14.36 -0.62 -14.72
CA THR A 125 -15.66 -1.23 -14.43
C THR A 125 -16.82 -0.45 -15.05
N VAL A 126 -16.79 0.89 -14.98
CA VAL A 126 -17.82 1.74 -15.62
C VAL A 126 -17.75 1.65 -17.13
N LEU A 127 -16.55 1.73 -17.73
CA LEU A 127 -16.40 1.59 -19.18
C LEU A 127 -16.86 0.22 -19.65
N ALA A 128 -16.52 -0.85 -18.95
CA ALA A 128 -17.00 -2.19 -19.26
C ALA A 128 -18.52 -2.32 -19.11
N TYR A 129 -19.13 -1.61 -18.16
CA TYR A 129 -20.59 -1.57 -18.00
C TYR A 129 -21.27 -0.83 -19.15
N VAL A 130 -20.69 0.26 -19.65
CA VAL A 130 -21.26 1.03 -20.77
C VAL A 130 -21.02 0.34 -22.11
N LEU A 131 -19.78 -0.12 -22.34
CA LEU A 131 -19.34 -0.71 -23.62
C LEU A 131 -19.66 -2.20 -23.73
N GLN A 132 -20.13 -2.82 -22.64
CA GLN A 132 -20.39 -4.27 -22.57
C GLN A 132 -19.14 -5.09 -22.92
N ASP A 133 -17.98 -4.68 -22.40
CA ASP A 133 -16.68 -5.29 -22.69
C ASP A 133 -16.17 -6.16 -21.53
N VAL A 134 -16.09 -7.47 -21.77
CA VAL A 134 -15.61 -8.48 -20.81
C VAL A 134 -14.12 -8.30 -20.50
N ALA A 135 -13.30 -7.95 -21.49
CA ALA A 135 -11.86 -7.81 -21.31
C ALA A 135 -11.54 -6.64 -20.39
N ILE A 136 -12.19 -5.48 -20.60
CA ILE A 136 -12.00 -4.30 -19.74
C ILE A 136 -12.42 -4.62 -18.29
N TYR A 137 -13.55 -5.30 -18.09
CA TYR A 137 -13.98 -5.68 -16.74
C TYR A 137 -13.00 -6.64 -16.07
N ARG A 138 -12.53 -7.66 -16.81
CA ARG A 138 -11.53 -8.62 -16.33
C ARG A 138 -10.24 -7.93 -15.89
N ALA A 139 -9.76 -6.93 -16.62
CA ALA A 139 -8.57 -6.16 -16.24
C ALA A 139 -8.78 -5.38 -14.93
N GLY A 140 -9.94 -4.74 -14.74
CA GLY A 140 -10.28 -4.04 -13.50
C GLY A 140 -10.48 -4.96 -12.30
N ALA A 141 -11.13 -6.11 -12.50
CA ALA A 141 -11.41 -7.09 -11.45
C ALA A 141 -10.14 -7.81 -10.99
N LYS A 142 -9.32 -8.33 -11.92
CA LYS A 142 -8.08 -9.04 -11.57
C LYS A 142 -7.05 -8.16 -10.86
N LEU A 143 -7.08 -6.84 -11.06
CA LEU A 143 -6.20 -5.91 -10.33
C LEU A 143 -6.39 -5.99 -8.80
N VAL A 144 -7.51 -6.50 -8.27
CA VAL A 144 -7.68 -6.78 -6.82
C VAL A 144 -6.62 -7.75 -6.30
N ASN A 145 -6.20 -8.72 -7.12
CA ASN A 145 -5.21 -9.73 -6.76
C ASN A 145 -3.82 -9.14 -6.52
N SER A 146 -3.57 -7.90 -6.95
CA SER A 146 -2.30 -7.18 -6.68
C SER A 146 -1.96 -7.10 -5.19
N PHE A 147 -2.96 -7.12 -4.31
CA PHE A 147 -2.75 -7.23 -2.87
C PHE A 147 -2.02 -8.52 -2.49
N ILE A 148 -2.50 -9.67 -2.98
CA ILE A 148 -1.90 -10.98 -2.68
C ILE A 148 -0.51 -11.06 -3.28
N TYR A 149 -0.35 -10.64 -4.53
CA TYR A 149 0.96 -10.59 -5.16
C TYR A 149 1.95 -9.70 -4.42
N ALA A 150 1.53 -8.55 -3.86
CA ALA A 150 2.39 -7.71 -3.05
C ALA A 150 2.84 -8.45 -1.77
N ARG A 151 1.92 -9.16 -1.11
CA ARG A 151 2.22 -9.89 0.14
C ARG A 151 3.15 -11.06 -0.09
N VAL A 152 2.92 -11.83 -1.16
CA VAL A 152 3.80 -12.92 -1.58
C VAL A 152 5.17 -12.37 -1.98
N GLY A 153 5.22 -11.28 -2.76
CA GLY A 153 6.47 -10.64 -3.16
C GLY A 153 7.31 -10.17 -1.97
N VAL A 154 6.68 -9.46 -1.01
CA VAL A 154 7.35 -9.03 0.24
C VAL A 154 7.88 -10.24 1.01
N PHE A 155 7.10 -11.32 1.11
CA PHE A 155 7.54 -12.54 1.77
C PHE A 155 8.75 -13.17 1.07
N ILE A 156 8.73 -13.31 -0.26
CA ILE A 156 9.83 -13.86 -1.05
C ILE A 156 11.10 -13.02 -0.90
N VAL A 157 11.00 -11.70 -1.02
CA VAL A 157 12.16 -10.79 -0.88
C VAL A 157 12.74 -10.88 0.53
N HIS A 158 11.90 -10.98 1.55
CA HIS A 158 12.34 -11.13 2.93
C HIS A 158 13.04 -12.48 3.18
N GLN A 159 12.49 -13.59 2.69
CA GLN A 159 13.05 -14.93 2.89
C GLN A 159 14.32 -15.17 2.09
N SER A 160 14.37 -14.72 0.84
CA SER A 160 15.54 -14.86 -0.03
C SER A 160 16.73 -14.02 0.43
N GLY A 161 16.49 -12.94 1.16
CA GLY A 161 17.52 -12.03 1.64
C GLY A 161 18.11 -11.10 0.57
N ILE A 162 17.52 -11.06 -0.64
CA ILE A 162 18.00 -10.27 -1.79
C ILE A 162 18.11 -8.76 -1.44
N MET A 163 17.25 -8.27 -0.55
CA MET A 163 17.23 -6.86 -0.13
C MET A 163 17.58 -6.65 1.35
N ARG A 164 18.40 -7.52 1.96
CA ARG A 164 18.75 -7.43 3.41
C ARG A 164 19.31 -6.07 3.85
N LYS A 165 20.02 -5.36 2.96
CA LYS A 165 20.62 -4.05 3.25
C LYS A 165 19.67 -2.87 3.00
N HIS A 166 18.50 -3.11 2.42
CA HIS A 166 17.54 -2.06 2.10
C HIS A 166 16.48 -1.94 3.20
N SER A 167 15.90 -0.76 3.31
CA SER A 167 14.81 -0.52 4.24
C SER A 167 13.56 -1.34 3.85
N TYR A 168 12.72 -1.65 4.83
CA TYR A 168 11.42 -2.27 4.59
C TYR A 168 10.53 -1.43 3.66
N ALA A 169 10.67 -0.11 3.70
CA ALA A 169 9.97 0.81 2.80
C ALA A 169 10.38 0.62 1.33
N SER A 170 11.66 0.40 1.06
CA SER A 170 12.19 0.13 -0.28
C SER A 170 11.67 -1.19 -0.85
N VAL A 171 11.52 -2.23 -0.01
CA VAL A 171 10.93 -3.51 -0.43
C VAL A 171 9.48 -3.31 -0.86
N TYR A 172 8.70 -2.51 -0.12
CA TYR A 172 7.32 -2.20 -0.48
C TYR A 172 7.21 -1.36 -1.75
N ALA A 173 8.09 -0.35 -1.89
CA ALA A 173 8.17 0.50 -3.08
C ALA A 173 8.41 -0.30 -4.36
N LEU A 174 9.15 -1.42 -4.27
CA LEU A 174 9.37 -2.33 -5.38
C LEU A 174 8.21 -3.31 -5.58
N CYS A 175 7.76 -3.98 -4.51
CA CYS A 175 6.79 -5.07 -4.61
C CYS A 175 5.41 -4.59 -5.06
N ILE A 176 4.99 -3.38 -4.67
CA ILE A 176 3.62 -2.88 -4.93
C ILE A 176 3.38 -2.55 -6.41
N PRO A 177 4.25 -1.79 -7.11
CA PRO A 177 4.11 -1.59 -8.55
C PRO A 177 4.18 -2.91 -9.34
N ILE A 178 5.14 -3.78 -9.00
CA ILE A 178 5.31 -5.07 -9.68
C ILE A 178 4.06 -5.94 -9.49
N SER A 179 3.51 -6.00 -8.28
CA SER A 179 2.33 -6.82 -8.00
C SER A 179 1.10 -6.37 -8.79
N ALA A 180 0.94 -5.06 -8.99
CA ALA A 180 -0.13 -4.51 -9.81
C ALA A 180 0.07 -4.83 -11.30
N VAL A 181 1.30 -4.73 -11.80
CA VAL A 181 1.65 -5.12 -13.18
C VAL A 181 1.35 -6.61 -13.41
N VAL A 182 1.76 -7.49 -12.49
CA VAL A 182 1.48 -8.93 -12.58
C VAL A 182 -0.03 -9.20 -12.56
N ALA A 183 -0.78 -8.54 -11.69
CA ALA A 183 -2.24 -8.70 -11.61
C ALA A 183 -2.96 -8.31 -12.90
N ILE A 184 -2.53 -7.22 -13.54
CA ILE A 184 -3.11 -6.77 -14.82
C ILE A 184 -2.66 -7.66 -15.97
N HIS A 185 -1.39 -8.06 -15.98
CA HIS A 185 -0.87 -8.98 -16.99
C HIS A 185 -1.63 -10.31 -17.00
N GLU A 186 -1.97 -10.83 -15.82
CA GLU A 186 -2.79 -12.04 -15.65
C GLU A 186 -4.21 -11.92 -16.23
N ALA A 187 -4.71 -10.69 -16.41
CA ALA A 187 -5.98 -10.44 -17.09
C ALA A 187 -5.92 -10.73 -18.60
N GLY A 188 -4.73 -10.87 -19.19
CA GLY A 188 -4.56 -11.19 -20.60
C GLY A 188 -5.19 -10.15 -21.53
N VAL A 189 -5.12 -8.87 -21.16
CA VAL A 189 -5.63 -7.74 -21.96
C VAL A 189 -4.45 -6.95 -22.50
N THR A 190 -4.31 -6.95 -23.82
CA THR A 190 -3.23 -6.23 -24.52
C THR A 190 -3.29 -4.75 -24.20
N GLY A 191 -2.14 -4.15 -23.86
CA GLY A 191 -2.03 -2.72 -23.56
C GLY A 191 -2.47 -2.29 -22.15
N ALA A 192 -3.23 -3.11 -21.41
CA ALA A 192 -3.72 -2.74 -20.08
C ALA A 192 -2.58 -2.44 -19.08
N VAL A 193 -1.49 -3.21 -19.13
CA VAL A 193 -0.29 -2.94 -18.32
C VAL A 193 0.31 -1.58 -18.65
N GLY A 194 0.46 -1.26 -19.94
CA GLY A 194 1.01 0.02 -20.38
C GLY A 194 0.15 1.21 -19.95
N ILE A 195 -1.18 1.10 -20.10
CA ILE A 195 -2.14 2.10 -19.63
C ILE A 195 -2.00 2.32 -18.11
N TYR A 196 -1.90 1.23 -17.34
CA TYR A 196 -1.78 1.33 -15.90
C TYR A 196 -0.46 1.96 -15.45
N VAL A 197 0.67 1.58 -16.08
CA VAL A 197 1.97 2.21 -15.80
C VAL A 197 1.93 3.71 -16.15
N ALA A 198 1.36 4.07 -17.30
CA ALA A 198 1.16 5.46 -17.67
C ALA A 198 0.30 6.22 -16.65
N LEU A 199 -0.74 5.57 -16.09
CA LEU A 199 -1.57 6.13 -15.04
C LEU A 199 -0.80 6.34 -13.74
N ILE A 200 0.07 5.41 -13.32
CA ILE A 200 0.94 5.61 -12.14
C ILE A 200 1.80 6.86 -12.31
N LEU A 201 2.44 7.01 -13.48
CA LEU A 201 3.28 8.17 -13.79
C LEU A 201 2.48 9.46 -13.83
N GLY A 202 1.29 9.43 -14.45
CA GLY A 202 0.37 10.57 -14.49
C GLY A 202 -0.10 10.99 -13.10
N VAL A 203 -0.43 10.04 -12.24
CA VAL A 203 -0.81 10.33 -10.84
C VAL A 203 0.37 10.87 -10.04
N ALA A 204 1.58 10.35 -10.24
CA ALA A 204 2.78 10.89 -9.61
C ALA A 204 3.04 12.35 -10.03
N ALA A 205 2.92 12.64 -11.32
CA ALA A 205 3.03 14.00 -11.85
C ALA A 205 1.91 14.91 -11.31
N LEU A 206 0.67 14.41 -11.21
CA LEU A 206 -0.45 15.14 -10.63
C LEU A 206 -0.20 15.47 -9.15
N ASN A 207 0.26 14.50 -8.35
CA ASN A 207 0.61 14.74 -6.95
C ASN A 207 1.65 15.86 -6.83
N HIS A 208 2.69 15.81 -7.66
CA HIS A 208 3.74 16.83 -7.66
C HIS A 208 3.20 18.21 -8.08
N TYR A 209 2.37 18.25 -9.12
CA TYR A 209 1.75 19.49 -9.59
C TYR A 209 0.86 20.13 -8.51
N VAL A 210 -0.02 19.35 -7.89
CA VAL A 210 -0.90 19.83 -6.82
C VAL A 210 -0.08 20.29 -5.62
N SER A 211 0.99 19.58 -5.24
CA SER A 211 1.92 20.03 -4.20
C SER A 211 2.51 21.41 -4.48
N GLN A 212 3.01 21.63 -5.69
CA GLN A 212 3.63 22.90 -6.07
C GLN A 212 2.61 24.05 -6.02
N ARG A 213 1.41 23.83 -6.56
CA ARG A 213 0.32 24.81 -6.52
C ARG A 213 -0.11 25.12 -5.10
N LEU A 214 -0.25 24.09 -4.25
CA LEU A 214 -0.58 24.27 -2.86
C LEU A 214 0.50 25.02 -2.10
N LYS A 215 1.80 24.78 -2.33
CA LYS A 215 2.87 25.55 -1.67
C LYS A 215 2.76 27.06 -1.96
N GLY A 216 2.34 27.44 -3.16
CA GLY A 216 2.05 28.83 -3.51
C GLY A 216 0.83 29.40 -2.77
N SER A 217 -0.26 28.63 -2.66
CA SER A 217 -1.52 29.07 -2.05
C SER A 217 -1.58 28.90 -0.51
N LEU A 218 -0.77 28.00 0.07
CA LEU A 218 -0.70 27.67 1.50
C LEU A 218 -0.23 28.82 2.39
N SER A 219 0.31 29.89 1.81
CA SER A 219 0.59 31.14 2.52
C SER A 219 -0.68 31.79 3.08
N ARG A 220 -1.88 31.45 2.55
CA ARG A 220 -3.18 31.95 3.02
C ARG A 220 -4.29 30.88 2.95
N PRO A 221 -4.32 29.91 3.88
CA PRO A 221 -5.29 28.80 3.84
C PRO A 221 -6.76 29.24 3.94
N ASN A 222 -7.02 30.32 4.69
CA ASN A 222 -8.37 30.87 4.85
C ASN A 222 -8.89 31.52 3.56
N ASP A 223 -7.99 32.04 2.72
CA ASP A 223 -8.36 32.65 1.45
C ASP A 223 -8.82 31.59 0.45
N MET A 224 -8.23 30.38 0.44
CA MET A 224 -8.67 29.28 -0.44
C MET A 224 -10.09 28.77 -0.13
N ILE A 225 -10.47 28.75 1.16
CA ILE A 225 -11.80 28.29 1.58
C ILE A 225 -12.87 29.36 1.32
N THR A 226 -12.48 30.64 1.37
CA THR A 226 -13.39 31.77 1.14
C THR A 226 -13.42 32.24 -0.32
N SER A 227 -12.42 31.87 -1.13
CA SER A 227 -12.38 32.18 -2.55
C SER A 227 -13.37 31.31 -3.33
N CYS A 228 -14.31 31.92 -4.05
CA CYS A 228 -15.21 31.23 -4.99
C CYS A 228 -14.53 30.88 -6.34
N SER A 229 -13.19 30.82 -6.39
CA SER A 229 -12.47 30.49 -7.62
C SER A 229 -12.56 29.00 -7.91
N VAL A 230 -12.97 28.64 -9.13
CA VAL A 230 -13.05 27.24 -9.59
C VAL A 230 -11.70 26.53 -9.47
N SER A 231 -10.59 27.25 -9.68
CA SER A 231 -9.23 26.70 -9.55
C SER A 231 -8.95 26.27 -8.11
N ASP A 232 -9.28 27.11 -7.12
CA ASP A 232 -9.02 26.82 -5.71
C ASP A 232 -9.93 25.70 -5.19
N LEU A 233 -11.19 25.67 -5.65
CA LEU A 233 -12.10 24.55 -5.36
C LEU A 233 -11.56 23.24 -5.94
N SER A 234 -11.04 23.26 -7.18
CA SER A 234 -10.47 22.07 -7.82
C SER A 234 -9.23 21.55 -7.07
N LEU A 235 -8.34 22.44 -6.64
CA LEU A 235 -7.16 22.10 -5.85
C LEU A 235 -7.55 21.55 -4.48
N LEU A 236 -8.56 22.14 -3.83
CA LEU A 236 -9.09 21.64 -2.57
C LEU A 236 -9.69 20.23 -2.73
N MET A 237 -10.45 19.98 -3.79
CA MET A 237 -11.00 18.65 -4.07
C MET A 237 -9.89 17.62 -4.30
N MET A 238 -8.86 17.95 -5.09
CA MET A 238 -7.70 17.09 -5.30
C MET A 238 -6.98 16.78 -3.98
N LEU A 239 -6.80 17.78 -3.13
CA LEU A 239 -6.20 17.63 -1.80
C LEU A 239 -7.06 16.75 -0.88
N VAL A 240 -8.39 16.93 -0.88
CA VAL A 240 -9.33 16.13 -0.09
C VAL A 240 -9.28 14.65 -0.51
N LEU A 241 -9.21 14.39 -1.81
CA LEU A 241 -9.05 13.07 -2.41
C LEU A 241 -7.65 12.46 -2.18
N GLY A 242 -6.68 13.25 -1.70
CA GLY A 242 -5.34 12.81 -1.33
C GLY A 242 -4.28 12.97 -2.42
N PHE A 243 -4.56 13.72 -3.48
CA PHE A 243 -3.63 14.02 -4.58
C PHE A 243 -2.70 15.19 -4.26
N ALA A 244 -1.76 15.00 -3.35
CA ALA A 244 -0.67 15.96 -3.07
C ALA A 244 0.46 15.23 -2.32
N ASP A 245 1.71 15.64 -2.41
CA ASP A 245 2.81 14.98 -1.69
C ASP A 245 2.52 14.89 -0.19
N LEU A 246 2.95 13.79 0.41
CA LEU A 246 2.57 13.44 1.78
C LEU A 246 2.98 14.52 2.77
N ASP A 247 4.11 15.19 2.54
CA ASP A 247 4.61 16.27 3.40
C ASP A 247 3.73 17.51 3.31
N VAL A 248 3.28 17.89 2.10
CA VAL A 248 2.34 18.99 1.90
C VAL A 248 0.99 18.69 2.54
N MET A 249 0.52 17.44 2.43
CA MET A 249 -0.71 17.00 3.07
C MET A 249 -0.63 17.07 4.60
N LYS A 250 0.50 16.65 5.18
CA LYS A 250 0.74 16.77 6.63
C LYS A 250 0.78 18.21 7.07
N ASP A 251 1.48 19.08 6.33
CA ASP A 251 1.56 20.51 6.65
C ASP A 251 0.18 21.16 6.61
N PHE A 252 -0.63 20.85 5.59
CA PHE A 252 -2.01 21.33 5.51
C PHE A 252 -2.86 20.81 6.67
N GLN A 253 -2.77 19.51 6.98
CA GLN A 253 -3.51 18.91 8.09
C GLN A 253 -3.11 19.54 9.42
N ARG A 254 -1.82 19.74 9.69
CA ARG A 254 -1.31 20.38 10.91
C ARG A 254 -1.83 21.82 11.08
N ARG A 255 -2.02 22.55 9.98
CA ARG A 255 -2.56 23.93 9.99
C ARG A 255 -4.08 23.99 10.12
N THR A 256 -4.80 22.96 9.68
CA THR A 256 -6.28 22.93 9.66
C THR A 256 -6.90 22.12 10.79
N SER A 257 -6.17 21.16 11.37
CA SER A 257 -6.67 20.35 12.48
C SER A 257 -6.42 21.03 13.83
N LEU A 258 -7.50 21.31 14.57
CA LEU A 258 -7.46 21.66 16.00
C LEU A 258 -7.12 20.46 16.90
N ILE A 259 -6.85 19.28 16.33
CA ILE A 259 -6.65 18.01 17.02
C ILE A 259 -5.21 17.56 16.84
N ALA A 260 -4.58 17.12 17.94
CA ALA A 260 -3.18 16.71 18.00
C ALA A 260 -2.81 15.62 16.98
N ASP A 261 -1.57 15.71 16.52
CA ASP A 261 -0.95 14.87 15.50
C ASP A 261 -1.03 13.38 15.88
N ILE A 262 -1.46 12.52 14.95
CA ILE A 262 -1.39 11.08 15.14
C ILE A 262 0.08 10.68 14.92
N SER A 263 0.83 10.60 16.03
CA SER A 263 2.23 10.14 16.04
C SER A 263 2.29 8.68 15.61
N ASP A 264 3.04 8.39 14.55
CA ASP A 264 3.34 7.03 14.12
C ASP A 264 4.85 6.82 14.25
N ASP A 265 5.26 6.05 15.26
CA ASP A 265 6.66 5.86 15.66
C ASP A 265 7.54 5.18 14.61
N TYR A 266 6.98 4.73 13.46
CA TYR A 266 7.77 4.12 12.39
C TYR A 266 8.57 5.14 11.54
N VAL A 267 8.33 6.45 11.70
CA VAL A 267 9.06 7.52 10.98
C VAL A 267 10.09 8.23 11.88
N SER A 268 10.11 7.97 13.19
CA SER A 268 10.89 8.76 14.16
C SER A 268 12.41 8.53 14.15
N ASN A 269 12.97 7.74 13.23
CA ASN A 269 14.42 7.46 13.20
C ASN A 269 15.22 8.32 12.21
N SER A 270 14.83 9.58 11.98
CA SER A 270 15.63 10.52 11.19
C SER A 270 15.80 11.89 11.85
N GLN A 271 16.25 11.90 13.12
CA GLN A 271 17.09 12.95 13.72
C GLN A 271 17.66 12.46 15.06
N PRO A 272 18.88 12.89 15.48
CA PRO A 272 19.54 12.37 16.67
C PRO A 272 18.83 12.88 17.94
N PRO A 273 18.64 12.03 18.96
CA PRO A 273 17.97 12.45 20.18
C PRO A 273 18.93 13.24 21.07
N SER A 274 18.56 14.49 21.38
CA SER A 274 19.03 15.15 22.60
C SER A 274 18.40 14.46 23.81
N ILE A 275 19.23 13.66 24.49
CA ILE A 275 19.21 13.28 25.91
C ILE A 275 17.87 13.52 26.65
N SER A 276 17.10 12.45 26.86
CA SER A 276 16.83 11.91 28.20
C SER A 276 15.88 10.72 28.12
N SER A 277 16.20 9.76 28.98
CA SER A 277 15.71 8.39 29.11
C SER A 277 14.20 8.24 29.34
N ASN A 278 13.61 7.21 28.73
CA ASN A 278 12.84 6.23 29.50
C ASN A 278 12.68 4.88 28.75
N ASN A 279 12.92 3.81 29.50
CA ASN A 279 12.93 2.41 29.08
C ASN A 279 11.61 1.99 28.40
N SER A 280 11.72 1.48 27.17
CA SER A 280 10.70 0.60 26.58
C SER A 280 11.35 -0.71 26.12
N SER A 281 11.33 -1.70 27.00
CA SER A 281 11.67 -3.09 26.72
C SER A 281 10.59 -3.70 25.81
N PHE A 282 11.02 -4.15 24.63
CA PHE A 282 10.18 -4.84 23.64
C PHE A 282 10.37 -6.36 23.82
N PRO A 283 9.33 -7.16 24.09
CA PRO A 283 9.44 -8.62 24.02
C PRO A 283 9.25 -9.01 22.55
N GLY A 284 10.30 -9.54 21.91
CA GLY A 284 10.19 -10.09 20.54
C GLY A 284 11.35 -9.79 19.58
N LYS A 285 12.41 -9.09 20.01
CA LYS A 285 13.66 -9.09 19.25
C LYS A 285 14.44 -10.37 19.56
N ALA A 286 14.24 -11.41 18.76
CA ALA A 286 15.37 -12.29 18.44
C ALA A 286 16.35 -11.43 17.64
N GLN A 287 17.22 -10.73 18.37
CA GLN A 287 18.32 -9.97 17.81
C GLN A 287 19.33 -10.98 17.30
N VAL A 288 19.12 -11.48 16.08
CA VAL A 288 20.17 -12.24 15.39
C VAL A 288 21.19 -11.22 14.91
N GLN A 289 22.19 -11.00 15.76
CA GLN A 289 23.36 -10.17 15.50
C GLN A 289 24.23 -10.90 14.47
N TRP A 290 23.99 -10.62 13.19
CA TRP A 290 24.83 -11.12 12.11
C TRP A 290 25.95 -10.12 11.83
N GLY A 291 27.17 -10.49 12.23
CA GLY A 291 28.41 -10.04 11.60
C GLY A 291 28.92 -8.66 11.98
N GLU A 292 29.47 -8.54 13.19
CA GLU A 292 30.62 -7.66 13.42
C GLU A 292 31.82 -8.57 13.72
N GLN A 293 32.82 -8.55 12.83
CA GLN A 293 34.10 -9.20 13.11
C GLN A 293 34.69 -8.57 14.37
N ALA A 294 34.97 -9.41 15.36
CA ALA A 294 35.72 -9.03 16.54
C ALA A 294 37.06 -8.41 16.12
N GLN A 295 37.18 -7.09 16.24
CA GLN A 295 38.48 -6.45 16.33
C GLN A 295 39.08 -6.88 17.67
N SER A 296 40.15 -7.67 17.57
CA SER A 296 40.99 -8.12 18.67
C SER A 296 41.49 -6.94 19.50
N SER A 297 41.12 -6.91 20.77
CA SER A 297 41.75 -6.07 21.79
C SER A 297 43.24 -6.41 21.91
N PRO A 298 44.15 -5.43 22.00
CA PRO A 298 45.43 -5.66 22.63
C PRO A 298 45.32 -5.51 24.16
N ALA A 299 46.06 -6.38 24.85
CA ALA A 299 46.13 -6.57 26.29
C ALA A 299 46.53 -5.31 27.10
N PRO A 300 46.21 -5.27 28.41
CA PRO A 300 46.62 -4.18 29.29
C PRO A 300 48.11 -4.27 29.62
N LYS A 301 48.87 -3.19 29.40
CA LYS A 301 50.20 -3.02 29.99
C LYS A 301 50.08 -2.44 31.40
N ALA A 302 50.78 -3.09 32.31
CA ALA A 302 50.96 -2.77 33.73
C ALA A 302 51.66 -1.41 33.97
N PRO A 303 51.65 -0.87 35.21
CA PRO A 303 52.06 0.49 35.51
C PRO A 303 53.59 0.61 35.60
N GLN A 304 54.17 1.65 35.00
CA GLN A 304 55.56 2.05 35.22
C GLN A 304 55.66 3.45 35.82
N ALA A 305 56.05 3.44 37.09
CA ALA A 305 56.99 4.30 37.80
C ALA A 305 57.19 5.77 37.40
N GLN A 306 57.12 6.59 38.45
CA GLN A 306 57.68 7.93 38.60
C GLN A 306 59.12 8.06 38.10
N VAL A 307 59.41 9.19 37.42
CA VAL A 307 60.73 9.84 37.44
C VAL A 307 60.53 11.35 37.52
N GLN A 308 61.15 11.95 38.54
CA GLN A 308 61.32 13.39 38.76
C GLN A 308 62.27 14.01 37.72
N ALA A 309 61.99 15.25 37.30
CA ALA A 309 62.96 16.31 36.98
C ALA A 309 62.15 17.62 36.79
N VAL A 310 62.20 18.58 37.72
CA VAL A 310 63.12 19.73 37.80
C VAL A 310 62.97 20.70 36.62
N GLN A 311 62.43 21.89 36.93
CA GLN A 311 62.71 23.24 36.40
C GLN A 311 61.51 24.14 36.78
N GLY A 312 61.62 25.24 37.52
CA GLY A 312 62.73 25.94 38.15
C GLY A 312 62.19 26.94 39.17
#